data_AF-A0A432RTJ1-F1
#
_entry.id   AF-A0A432RTJ1-F1
#
_cell.length_a   1.000
_cell.length_b   1.000
_cell.length_c   1.000
_cell.angle_alpha   90.00
_cell.angle_beta   90.00
_cell.angle_gamma   90.00
#
_symmetry.space_group_name_H-M   'P 1'
#
loop_
_entity.id
_entity.type
_entity.pdbx_description
1 polymer ?
#
loop_
_entity_poly.entity_id
_entity_poly.type
_entity_poly.pdbx_seq_one_letter_code
_entity_poly.pdbx_strand_id
1 'polypeptide(L)' 'MAKMIKVEEAVGEVLLHDITKVDGDKFKGRIFKKGHII' A
#
# COMPACT_ATOMS: atom_id res chain seq x y z
N MET A 1 10.70 1.27 12.47
CA MET A 1 9.74 2.34 12.87
C MET A 1 8.94 2.72 11.64
N ALA A 2 7.61 2.78 11.72
CA ALA A 2 6.79 3.25 10.59
C ALA A 2 6.76 4.78 10.57
N LYS A 3 6.98 5.38 9.41
CA LYS A 3 6.90 6.83 9.19
C LYS A 3 5.46 7.17 8.78
N MET A 4 4.84 8.15 9.44
CA MET A 4 3.57 8.72 8.98
C MET A 4 3.87 9.87 8.03
N ILE A 5 3.27 9.83 6.84
CA ILE A 5 3.38 10.86 5.81
C ILE A 5 1.98 11.13 5.24
N LYS A 6 1.78 12.30 4.65
CA LYS A 6 0.56 12.54 3.88
C LYS A 6 0.59 11.71 2.61
N VAL A 7 -0.59 11.30 2.14
CA VAL A 7 -0.73 10.46 0.94
C VAL A 7 -0.15 11.14 -0.30
N GLU A 8 -0.36 12.46 -0.42
CA GLU A 8 0.15 13.29 -1.52
C GLU A 8 1.68 13.36 -1.58
N GLU A 9 2.36 13.15 -0.44
CA GLU A 9 3.82 13.15 -0.34
C GLU A 9 4.42 11.74 -0.46
N ALA A 10 3.58 10.71 -0.63
CA ALA A 10 4.02 9.32 -0.60
C ALA A 10 4.57 8.80 -1.93
N VAL A 11 4.39 9.54 -3.03
CA VAL A 11 4.86 9.14 -4.37
C VAL A 11 6.39 8.99 -4.36
N GLY A 12 6.88 7.83 -4.78
CA GLY A 12 8.31 7.49 -4.76
C GLY A 12 8.80 6.81 -3.48
N GLU A 13 8.00 6.73 -2.42
CA GLU A 13 8.34 5.98 -1.20
C GLU A 13 8.02 4.48 -1.37
N VAL A 14 8.69 3.65 -0.56
CA VAL A 14 8.57 2.18 -0.62
C VAL A 14 7.58 1.68 0.43
N LEU A 15 6.66 0.81 0.02
CA LEU A 15 5.73 0.14 0.91
C LEU A 15 6.44 -0.81 1.87
N LEU A 16 6.19 -0.62 3.17
CA LEU A 16 6.72 -1.44 4.26
C LEU A 16 6.08 -2.84 4.32
N HIS A 17 4.84 -2.98 3.82
CA HIS A 17 4.04 -4.20 3.86
C HIS A 17 3.07 -4.29 2.66
N ASP A 18 2.46 -5.46 2.48
CA ASP A 18 1.48 -5.70 1.43
C ASP A 18 0.19 -4.89 1.69
N ILE A 19 -0.37 -4.28 0.64
CA ILE A 19 -1.68 -3.60 0.72
C ILE A 19 -2.72 -4.47 0.01
N THR A 20 -3.80 -4.76 0.72
CA THR A 20 -4.96 -5.50 0.21
C THR A 20 -6.10 -4.54 -0.05
N LYS A 21 -6.71 -4.64 -1.24
CA LYS A 21 -7.95 -3.91 -1.52
C LYS A 21 -9.11 -4.65 -0.88
N VAL A 22 -9.98 -3.91 -0.19
CA VAL A 22 -11.28 -4.42 0.26
C VAL A 22 -12.35 -3.81 -0.65
N ASP A 23 -12.96 -4.62 -1.51
CA ASP A 23 -13.93 -4.18 -2.52
C ASP A 23 -15.17 -5.10 -2.51
N GLY A 24 -15.83 -5.17 -1.34
CA GLY A 24 -17.05 -5.95 -1.13
C GLY A 24 -16.90 -7.42 -1.51
N ASP A 25 -17.76 -7.89 -2.41
CA ASP A 25 -17.82 -9.27 -2.91
C ASP A 25 -16.72 -9.64 -3.93
N LYS A 26 -15.82 -8.70 -4.25
CA LYS A 26 -14.72 -8.99 -5.18
C LYS A 26 -13.56 -9.69 -4.48
N PHE A 27 -12.68 -10.26 -5.30
CA PHE A 27 -11.48 -10.97 -4.87
C PHE A 27 -10.67 -10.17 -3.82
N LYS A 28 -10.45 -10.80 -2.67
CA LYS A 28 -9.67 -10.25 -1.56
C LYS A 28 -8.23 -10.71 -1.65
N GLY A 29 -7.41 -9.93 -2.34
CA GLY A 29 -5.98 -10.20 -2.50
C GLY A 29 -5.14 -8.94 -2.41
N ARG A 30 -3.84 -9.15 -2.15
CA ARG A 30 -2.86 -8.06 -2.16
C ARG A 30 -2.81 -7.45 -3.56
N ILE A 31 -3.10 -6.16 -3.65
CA ILE A 31 -2.97 -5.39 -4.89
C ILE A 31 -1.57 -4.79 -5.00
N PHE A 32 -0.92 -4.54 -3.86
CA PHE A 32 0.48 -4.12 -3.80
C PHE A 32 1.26 -5.03 -2.84
N LYS A 33 2.50 -5.35 -3.21
CA LYS A 33 3.42 -6.13 -2.39
C LYS A 33 4.37 -5.20 -1.64
N LYS A 34 4.87 -5.64 -0.49
CA LYS A 34 6.01 -5.01 0.19
C LYS A 34 7.15 -4.79 -0.79
N GLY A 35 7.77 -3.61 -0.73
CA GLY A 35 8.81 -3.20 -1.67
C GLY A 35 8.29 -2.48 -2.91
N HIS A 36 6.97 -2.40 -3.11
CA HIS A 36 6.38 -1.59 -4.17
C HIS A 36 6.64 -0.10 -3.91
N ILE A 37 6.89 0.65 -4.98
CA ILE A 37 7.07 2.10 -4.96
C ILE A 37 5.71 2.74 -5.26
N ILE A 38 5.22 3.59 -4.35
CA ILE A 38 3.93 4.29 -4.45
C ILE A 38 3.94 5.28 -5.63
#